data_AF-A0A163G7H9-F1
#
_entry.id   AF-A0A163G7H9-F1
#
_cell.length_a   1.000
_cell.length_b   1.000
_cell.length_c   1.000
_cell.angle_alpha   90.00
_cell.angle_beta   90.00
_cell.angle_gamma   90.00
#
_symmetry.space_group_name_H-M   'P 1'
#
loop_
_entity.id
_entity.type
_entity.pdbx_description
1 polymer ?
#
loop_
_entity_poly.entity_id
_entity_poly.type
_entity_poly.pdbx_seq_one_letter_code
_entity_poly.pdbx_strand_id
1 'polypeptide(L)'
;MKSIKIIDKPDSNLFNKKSSSRTIQKKINDLANELNLSSLKSRSFRDTFVLRKISEGMKLDDLVVLMGSTDTQRASRYIVYYEENINKISGDSGHFLDSYE
;
A
#
# COMPACT_ATOMS: atom_id res chain seq x y z
N MET A 1 48.93 -6.58 11.59
CA MET A 1 47.46 -6.75 11.65
C MET A 1 46.90 -6.55 10.25
N LYS A 2 46.18 -7.52 9.67
CA LYS A 2 45.56 -7.35 8.34
C LYS A 2 44.32 -6.45 8.50
N SER A 3 44.27 -5.36 7.75
CA SER A 3 43.14 -4.42 7.72
C SER A 3 41.93 -5.05 7.01
N ILE A 4 40.76 -4.97 7.64
CA ILE A 4 39.48 -5.36 7.03
C ILE A 4 39.14 -4.32 5.97
N LYS A 5 39.02 -4.73 4.71
CA LYS A 5 38.50 -3.87 3.63
C LYS A 5 37.02 -3.61 3.91
N ILE A 6 36.64 -2.36 4.11
CA ILE A 6 35.24 -1.93 4.10
C ILE A 6 34.74 -2.16 2.67
N ILE A 7 33.77 -3.06 2.51
CA ILE A 7 33.08 -3.27 1.24
C ILE A 7 32.18 -2.05 1.02
N ASP A 8 32.31 -1.40 -0.14
CA ASP A 8 31.39 -0.33 -0.52
C ASP A 8 29.95 -0.83 -0.42
N LYS A 9 29.08 -0.06 0.25
CA LYS A 9 27.66 -0.39 0.28
C LYS A 9 27.16 -0.36 -1.17
N PRO A 10 26.43 -1.39 -1.63
CA PRO A 10 25.84 -1.37 -2.96
C PRO A 10 24.96 -0.12 -3.09
N ASP A 11 24.93 0.47 -4.29
CA ASP A 11 24.14 1.66 -4.61
C ASP A 11 22.76 1.58 -3.94
N SER A 12 22.49 2.51 -3.02
CA SER A 12 21.31 2.46 -2.14
C SER A 12 19.98 2.68 -2.87
N ASN A 13 20.03 2.87 -4.19
CA ASN A 13 18.85 2.94 -5.05
C ASN A 13 18.60 1.57 -5.70
N LEU A 14 17.57 0.89 -5.21
CA LEU A 14 16.96 -0.27 -5.87
C LEU A 14 16.57 0.03 -7.34
N PHE A 15 16.34 1.30 -7.67
CA PHE A 15 16.09 1.75 -9.03
C PHE A 15 17.41 2.19 -9.70
N ASN A 16 17.80 1.42 -10.72
CA ASN A 16 19.02 1.62 -11.54
C ASN A 16 19.12 3.00 -12.22
N LYS A 17 18.04 3.79 -12.19
CA LYS A 17 17.99 5.20 -12.58
C LYS A 17 17.14 5.95 -11.54
N LYS A 18 17.56 7.16 -11.17
CA LYS A 18 16.72 8.16 -10.47
C LYS A 18 15.51 8.51 -11.35
N SER A 19 14.56 7.59 -11.43
CA SER A 19 13.30 7.81 -12.12
C SER A 19 12.52 8.78 -11.27
N SER A 20 12.28 9.99 -11.80
CA SER A 20 11.46 10.97 -11.10
C SER A 20 10.07 10.38 -10.84
N SER A 21 9.41 10.81 -9.76
CA SER A 21 8.02 10.41 -9.48
C SER A 21 7.10 10.68 -10.68
N ARG A 22 7.39 11.72 -11.49
CA ARG A 22 6.69 12.03 -12.73
C ARG A 22 6.86 10.95 -13.80
N THR A 23 8.07 10.41 -13.96
CA THR A 23 8.37 9.32 -14.89
C THR A 23 7.62 8.05 -14.49
N ILE A 24 7.60 7.74 -13.19
CA ILE A 24 6.87 6.57 -12.65
C ILE A 24 5.36 6.76 -12.86
N GLN A 25 4.82 7.92 -12.54
CA GLN A 25 3.40 8.23 -12.74
C GLN A 25 2.99 8.16 -14.22
N LYS A 26 3.86 8.60 -15.14
CA LYS A 26 3.62 8.46 -16.58
C LYS A 26 3.50 6.99 -16.97
N LYS A 27 4.47 6.15 -16.57
CA LYS A 27 4.42 4.70 -16.86
C LYS A 27 3.18 4.02 -16.28
N ILE A 28 2.77 4.41 -15.08
CA ILE A 28 1.53 3.93 -14.45
C ILE A 28 0.31 4.28 -15.30
N ASN A 29 0.23 5.52 -15.80
CA ASN A 29 -0.89 5.95 -16.64
C ASN A 29 -0.88 5.28 -18.01
N ASP A 30 0.30 5.10 -18.61
CA ASP A 30 0.46 4.39 -19.88
C ASP A 30 -0.10 2.96 -19.76
N LEU A 31 0.26 2.24 -18.68
CA LEU A 31 -0.28 0.92 -18.38
C LEU A 31 -1.79 0.93 -18.09
N ALA A 32 -2.29 1.93 -17.35
CA ALA A 32 -3.72 2.06 -17.09
C ALA A 32 -4.52 2.22 -18.41
N ASN A 33 -4.01 3.02 -19.34
CA ASN A 33 -4.60 3.20 -20.66
C ASN A 33 -4.58 1.90 -21.48
N GLU A 34 -3.49 1.13 -21.45
CA GLU A 34 -3.41 -0.19 -22.10
C GLU A 34 -4.47 -1.17 -21.57
N LEU A 35 -4.82 -1.06 -20.28
CA LEU A 35 -5.85 -1.87 -19.63
C LEU A 35 -7.27 -1.29 -19.76
N ASN A 36 -7.46 -0.20 -20.52
CA ASN A 36 -8.72 0.57 -20.60
C ASN A 36 -9.24 1.02 -19.22
N LEU A 37 -8.34 1.25 -18.27
CA LEU A 37 -8.65 1.82 -16.97
C LEU A 37 -8.56 3.35 -17.05
N SER A 38 -9.43 4.04 -16.32
CA SER A 38 -9.29 5.48 -16.11
C SER A 38 -7.93 5.80 -15.48
N SER A 39 -7.32 6.94 -15.85
CA SER A 39 -6.06 7.45 -15.29
C SER A 39 -5.91 7.18 -13.79
N LEU A 40 -4.95 6.34 -13.41
CA LEU A 40 -4.71 5.91 -12.04
C LEU A 40 -3.64 6.78 -11.38
N LYS A 41 -3.99 7.49 -10.31
CA LYS A 41 -2.96 8.13 -9.45
C LYS A 41 -2.14 7.04 -8.77
N SER A 42 -0.83 7.24 -8.59
CA SER A 42 0.03 6.33 -7.81
C SER A 42 -0.51 6.05 -6.41
N ARG A 43 -1.14 7.04 -5.78
CA ARG A 43 -1.84 6.88 -4.49
C ARG A 43 -2.94 5.81 -4.55
N SER A 44 -3.61 5.65 -5.69
CA SER A 44 -4.64 4.63 -5.88
C SER A 44 -4.10 3.21 -5.71
N PHE A 45 -2.85 2.93 -6.11
CA PHE A 45 -2.24 1.61 -5.89
C PHE A 45 -2.01 1.31 -4.41
N ARG A 46 -1.55 2.33 -3.66
CA ARG A 46 -1.40 2.20 -2.20
C ARG A 46 -2.76 1.96 -1.55
N ASP A 47 -3.76 2.72 -1.95
CA ASP A 47 -5.10 2.63 -1.37
C ASP A 47 -5.73 1.26 -1.67
N THR A 48 -5.68 0.80 -2.92
CA THR A 48 -6.13 -0.54 -3.32
C THR A 48 -5.39 -1.65 -2.58
N PHE A 49 -4.07 -1.52 -2.41
CA PHE A 49 -3.27 -2.50 -1.67
C PHE A 49 -3.65 -2.57 -0.19
N VAL A 50 -3.85 -1.43 0.46
CA VAL A 50 -4.33 -1.36 1.85
C VAL A 50 -5.70 -2.01 2.00
N LEU A 51 -6.65 -1.69 1.12
CA LEU A 51 -7.99 -2.28 1.15
C LEU A 51 -7.96 -3.80 0.94
N ARG A 52 -7.08 -4.30 0.05
CA ARG A 52 -6.86 -5.73 -0.13
C ARG A 52 -6.29 -6.39 1.14
N LYS A 53 -5.40 -5.73 1.86
CA LYS A 53 -4.88 -6.28 3.13
C LYS A 53 -5.96 -6.36 4.20
N ILE A 54 -6.85 -5.38 4.26
CA ILE A 54 -8.02 -5.43 5.13
C ILE A 54 -8.92 -6.61 4.75
N SER A 55 -9.20 -6.82 3.45
CA SER A 55 -10.01 -7.97 3.00
C SER A 55 -9.37 -9.32 3.30
N GLU A 56 -8.04 -9.37 3.39
CA GLU A 56 -7.27 -10.56 3.80
C GLU A 56 -7.25 -10.74 5.35
N GLY A 57 -7.94 -9.88 6.11
CA GLY A 57 -8.04 -9.95 7.57
C GLY A 57 -6.88 -9.32 8.32
N MET A 58 -6.09 -8.44 7.70
CA MET A 58 -4.98 -7.75 8.36
C MET A 58 -5.45 -6.90 9.52
N LYS A 59 -4.77 -7.03 10.66
CA LYS A 59 -5.10 -6.28 11.87
C LYS A 59 -4.72 -4.80 11.78
N LEU A 60 -5.44 -3.95 12.50
CA LEU A 60 -5.19 -2.50 12.58
C LEU A 60 -3.71 -2.18 12.88
N ASP A 61 -3.10 -2.84 13.86
CA ASP A 61 -1.70 -2.59 14.24
C ASP A 61 -0.73 -2.91 13.09
N ASP A 62 -0.91 -4.06 12.43
CA ASP A 62 -0.12 -4.45 11.26
C ASP A 62 -0.33 -3.49 10.09
N LEU A 63 -1.56 -2.99 9.93
CA LEU A 63 -1.90 -2.02 8.90
C LEU A 63 -1.24 -0.66 9.15
N VAL A 64 -1.15 -0.21 10.40
CA VAL A 64 -0.45 1.02 10.79
C VAL A 64 1.04 0.92 10.43
N VAL A 65 1.67 -0.22 10.76
CA VAL A 65 3.07 -0.50 10.39
C VAL A 65 3.24 -0.53 8.87
N LEU A 66 2.37 -1.26 8.15
CA LEU A 66 2.41 -1.37 6.70
C LEU A 66 2.30 -0.02 6.00
N MET A 67 1.44 0.86 6.51
CA MET A 67 1.21 2.19 5.97
C MET A 67 2.34 3.18 6.28
N GLY A 68 3.31 2.79 7.13
CA GLY A 68 4.34 3.68 7.65
C GLY A 68 3.73 4.90 8.35
N SER A 69 2.56 4.71 8.97
CA SER A 69 1.82 5.77 9.66
C SER A 69 2.20 5.74 11.13
N THR A 70 2.45 6.90 11.73
CA THR A 70 2.48 7.03 13.21
C THR A 70 1.06 7.22 13.77
N ASP A 71 0.08 7.41 12.89
CA ASP A 71 -1.30 7.72 13.22
C ASP A 71 -2.21 6.54 12.91
N THR A 72 -2.83 5.99 13.97
CA THR A 72 -3.81 4.91 13.92
C THR A 72 -5.10 5.35 13.22
N GLN A 73 -5.50 6.62 13.33
CA GLN A 73 -6.73 7.14 12.72
C GLN A 73 -6.69 7.01 11.20
N ARG A 74 -5.51 7.15 10.60
CA ARG A 74 -5.35 6.98 9.16
C ARG A 74 -5.64 5.54 8.73
N ALA A 75 -5.17 4.54 9.47
CA ALA A 75 -5.44 3.13 9.18
C ALA A 75 -6.91 2.77 9.46
N SER A 76 -7.47 3.24 10.58
CA SER A 76 -8.88 3.04 10.93
C SER A 76 -9.83 3.56 9.85
N ARG A 77 -9.52 4.69 9.19
CA ARG A 77 -10.33 5.20 8.07
C ARG A 77 -10.46 4.23 6.90
N TYR A 78 -9.42 3.46 6.59
CA TYR A 78 -9.52 2.44 5.53
C TYR A 78 -10.36 1.25 5.97
N ILE A 79 -10.28 0.84 7.23
CA ILE A 79 -11.10 -0.24 7.78
C ILE A 79 -12.58 0.15 7.73
N VAL A 80 -12.93 1.32 8.26
CA VAL A 80 -14.31 1.85 8.19
C VAL A 80 -14.80 1.91 6.75
N TYR A 81 -13.98 2.46 5.84
CA TYR A 81 -14.34 2.52 4.42
C TYR A 81 -14.59 1.13 3.81
N TYR A 82 -13.73 0.15 4.10
CA TYR A 82 -13.86 -1.22 3.61
C TYR A 82 -15.17 -1.87 4.11
N GLU A 83 -15.44 -1.78 5.41
CA GLU A 83 -16.66 -2.34 6.01
C GLU A 83 -17.92 -1.68 5.45
N GLU A 84 -17.93 -0.35 5.34
CA GLU A 84 -19.12 0.39 4.92
C GLU A 84 -19.44 0.26 3.44
N ASN A 85 -18.43 0.06 2.58
CA ASN A 85 -18.58 0.19 1.14
C ASN A 85 -18.24 -1.06 0.35
N ILE A 86 -17.34 -1.92 0.85
CA ILE A 86 -16.85 -3.08 0.10
C ILE A 86 -17.44 -4.36 0.68
N ASN A 87 -17.36 -4.55 2.00
CA ASN A 87 -17.88 -5.75 2.65
C ASN A 87 -19.41 -5.89 2.51
N LYS A 88 -20.14 -4.76 2.59
CA LYS A 88 -21.60 -4.74 2.33
C LYS A 88 -21.98 -5.19 0.92
N ILE A 89 -21.09 -5.04 -0.07
CA ILE A 89 -21.35 -5.46 -1.46
C ILE A 89 -21.13 -6.98 -1.60
N SER A 90 -20.19 -7.57 -0.86
CA SER A 90 -19.85 -8.99 -0.95
C SER A 90 -20.80 -9.94 -0.20
N GLY A 91 -21.67 -9.43 0.69
CA GLY A 91 -22.66 -10.26 1.40
C GLY A 91 -22.07 -11.20 2.46
N ASP A 92 -20.76 -11.23 2.65
CA ASP A 92 -20.08 -11.88 3.77
C ASP A 92 -20.21 -10.97 5.00
N SER A 93 -21.32 -11.09 5.73
CA SER A 93 -21.58 -10.32 6.95
C SER A 93 -20.75 -10.84 8.15
N GLY A 94 -19.45 -11.03 7.96
CA GLY A 94 -18.51 -11.27 9.05
C GLY A 94 -18.32 -9.98 9.82
N HIS A 95 -18.94 -9.87 11.00
CA HIS A 95 -18.72 -8.82 11.98
C HIS A 95 -17.23 -8.77 12.39
N PHE A 96 -16.40 -8.05 11.62
CA PHE A 96 -14.97 -7.87 11.90
C PHE A 96 -14.74 -6.94 13.10
N LEU A 97 -15.65 -5.97 13.32
CA LEU A 97 -15.56 -4.99 14.42
C LEU A 97 -15.66 -5.61 15.82
N ASP A 98 -16.32 -6.77 15.98
CA ASP A 98 -16.42 -7.45 17.27
C ASP A 98 -15.09 -8.11 17.69
N SER A 99 -14.10 -8.20 16.79
CA SER A 99 -12.79 -8.82 17.05
C SER A 99 -11.66 -7.83 17.41
N TYR A 100 -12.00 -6.55 17.62
CA TYR A 100 -11.07 -5.48 17.94
C TYR A 100 -11.23 -4.85 19.33
N GLU A 101 -12.17 -5.35 20.15
CA GLU A 101 -12.10 -5.15 21.60
C GLU A 101 -10.94 -5.93 22.23
#